data_AF-A0A7J2SAQ9-F1
#
_entry.id   AF-A0A7J2SAQ9-F1
#
_cell.length_a   1.000
_cell.length_b   1.000
_cell.length_c   1.000
_cell.angle_alpha   90.00
_cell.angle_beta   90.00
_cell.angle_gamma   90.00
#
_symmetry.space_group_name_H-M   'P 1'
#
loop_
_entity.id
_entity.type
_entity.pdbx_description
1 polymer ?
#
loop_
_entity_poly.entity_id
_entity_poly.type
_entity_poly.pdbx_seq_one_letter_code
_entity_poly.pdbx_strand_id
1 'polypeptide(L)'
;MGKLGNAKVFGGIGAILSLVGGFIPLIGVVLPLVGLILLFIAVKYIAEETKDDSIFRNYVLYFVCSIIAIVAAFAIIFITIGGFSFLAFLHSEEMGEPGNFDSIVALLGGFFIALIVAWILLIFGTMYLRKSYNHIAKNTKVDLFRTTGTVYFIGAITLIILIGGLILLIAKILEIVAFFSLPENIPSEMEAAPSEILS
;
A
#
# COMPACT_ATOMS: atom_id res chain seq x y z
N MET A 1 23.83 -6.80 12.81
CA MET A 1 23.19 -6.75 11.48
C MET A 1 23.18 -5.31 11.02
N GLY A 2 23.60 -5.05 9.78
CA GLY A 2 23.45 -3.73 9.15
C GLY A 2 21.98 -3.35 8.99
N LYS A 3 21.67 -2.06 8.79
CA LYS A 3 20.28 -1.59 8.65
C LYS A 3 19.57 -2.26 7.46
N LEU A 4 20.30 -2.62 6.41
CA LEU A 4 19.77 -3.32 5.24
C LEU A 4 19.35 -4.77 5.56
N GLY A 5 20.16 -5.49 6.34
CA GLY A 5 19.79 -6.81 6.87
C GLY A 5 18.52 -6.76 7.73
N ASN A 6 18.37 -5.74 8.57
CA ASN A 6 17.14 -5.52 9.33
C ASN A 6 15.96 -5.20 8.41
N ALA A 7 16.16 -4.38 7.37
CA ALA A 7 15.13 -4.04 6.39
C ALA A 7 14.62 -5.27 5.63
N LYS A 8 15.51 -6.22 5.29
CA LYS A 8 15.14 -7.51 4.72
C LYS A 8 14.19 -8.30 5.61
N VAL A 9 14.52 -8.42 6.90
CA VAL A 9 13.70 -9.16 7.87
C VAL A 9 12.36 -8.47 8.10
N PHE A 10 12.38 -7.17 8.42
CA PHE A 10 11.16 -6.41 8.67
C PHE A 10 10.27 -6.29 7.44
N GLY A 11 10.86 -6.09 6.26
CA GLY A 11 10.12 -5.96 5.00
C GLY A 11 9.52 -7.29 4.56
N GLY A 12 10.27 -8.39 4.66
CA GLY A 12 9.76 -9.73 4.33
C GLY A 12 8.64 -10.18 5.27
N ILE A 13 8.84 -10.08 6.58
CA ILE A 13 7.82 -10.42 7.58
C ILE A 13 6.61 -9.48 7.44
N GLY A 14 6.84 -8.17 7.27
CA GLY A 14 5.81 -7.18 7.10
C GLY A 14 4.93 -7.45 5.87
N ALA A 15 5.54 -7.78 4.74
CA ALA A 15 4.84 -8.14 3.51
C ALA A 15 4.04 -9.44 3.64
N ILE A 16 4.59 -10.47 4.31
CA ILE A 16 3.86 -11.71 4.61
C ILE A 16 2.66 -11.44 5.52
N LEU A 17 2.84 -10.69 6.61
CA LEU A 17 1.76 -10.34 7.54
C LEU A 17 0.68 -9.50 6.87
N SER A 18 1.07 -8.56 6.00
CA SER A 18 0.14 -7.76 5.20
C SER A 18 -0.67 -8.62 4.23
N LEU A 19 -0.07 -9.65 3.62
CA LEU A 19 -0.75 -10.57 2.72
C LEU A 19 -1.67 -11.53 3.47
N VAL A 20 -1.13 -12.28 4.44
CA VAL A 20 -1.86 -13.31 5.20
C VAL A 20 -2.94 -12.70 6.09
N GLY A 21 -2.67 -11.53 6.69
CA GLY A 21 -3.64 -10.81 7.52
C GLY A 21 -4.88 -10.37 6.76
N GLY A 22 -4.80 -10.20 5.44
CA GLY A 22 -5.97 -9.90 4.60
C GLY A 22 -6.90 -11.10 4.38
N PHE A 23 -6.41 -12.33 4.56
CA PHE A 23 -7.17 -13.56 4.31
C PHE A 23 -7.76 -14.20 5.57
N ILE A 24 -7.37 -13.76 6.78
CA ILE A 24 -7.82 -14.34 8.05
C ILE A 24 -8.80 -13.37 8.73
N PRO A 25 -10.12 -13.62 8.66
CA PRO A 25 -11.13 -12.73 9.26
C PRO A 25 -11.06 -12.67 10.79
N LEU A 26 -10.55 -13.73 11.43
CA LEU A 26 -10.64 -13.92 12.89
C LEU A 26 -9.71 -13.00 13.71
N ILE A 27 -8.62 -12.49 13.11
CA ILE A 27 -7.66 -11.53 13.71
C ILE A 27 -7.68 -10.21 12.89
N GLY A 28 -8.78 -10.00 12.14
CA GLY A 28 -8.84 -9.40 10.81
C GLY A 28 -8.51 -7.91 10.61
N VAL A 29 -7.94 -7.22 11.60
CA VAL A 29 -7.51 -5.81 11.43
C VAL A 29 -6.14 -5.54 12.03
N VAL A 30 -5.77 -6.22 13.12
CA VAL A 30 -4.49 -5.96 13.82
C VAL A 30 -3.29 -6.47 13.02
N LEU A 31 -3.41 -7.64 12.40
CA LEU A 31 -2.29 -8.27 11.69
C LEU A 31 -1.81 -7.46 10.47
N PRO A 32 -2.70 -6.96 9.59
CA PRO A 32 -2.30 -6.08 8.50
C PRO A 32 -1.67 -4.77 8.97
N LEU A 33 -2.12 -4.21 10.10
CA LEU A 33 -1.54 -2.99 10.67
C LEU A 33 -0.10 -3.21 11.13
N VAL A 34 0.17 -4.30 11.84
CA VAL A 34 1.55 -4.67 12.23
C VAL A 34 2.41 -4.88 10.98
N GLY A 35 1.89 -5.60 9.98
CA GLY A 35 2.58 -5.80 8.71
C GLY A 35 2.94 -4.49 8.00
N LEU A 36 2.00 -3.54 7.98
CA LEU A 36 2.19 -2.21 7.42
C LEU A 36 3.29 -1.44 8.17
N ILE A 37 3.26 -1.42 9.50
CA ILE A 37 4.28 -0.73 10.33
C ILE A 37 5.68 -1.29 10.03
N LEU A 38 5.80 -2.61 9.91
CA LEU A 38 7.08 -3.26 9.58
C LEU A 38 7.57 -2.89 8.17
N LEU A 39 6.67 -2.81 7.19
CA LEU A 39 6.97 -2.31 5.85
C LEU A 39 7.48 -0.88 5.88
N PHE A 40 6.87 0.01 6.67
CA PHE A 40 7.34 1.38 6.86
C PHE A 40 8.75 1.43 7.45
N ILE A 41 9.02 0.63 8.48
CA ILE A 41 10.35 0.53 9.09
C ILE A 41 11.38 0.03 8.07
N ALA A 42 11.05 -1.00 7.30
CA ALA A 42 11.93 -1.56 6.27
C ALA A 42 12.28 -0.53 5.20
N VAL A 43 11.28 0.15 4.64
CA VAL A 43 11.49 1.19 3.62
C VAL A 43 12.29 2.38 4.19
N LYS A 44 12.05 2.75 5.46
CA LYS A 44 12.83 3.79 6.14
C LYS A 44 14.30 3.40 6.30
N TYR A 45 14.59 2.17 6.72
CA TYR A 45 15.96 1.68 6.86
C TYR A 45 16.68 1.62 5.52
N ILE A 46 16.00 1.21 4.44
CA ILE A 46 16.57 1.26 3.08
C ILE A 46 16.88 2.71 2.71
N ALA A 47 15.98 3.65 2.93
CA ALA A 47 16.20 5.06 2.62
C ALA A 47 17.42 5.64 3.36
N GLU A 48 17.53 5.38 4.66
CA GLU A 48 18.68 5.81 5.48
C GLU A 48 20.00 5.17 5.01
N GLU A 49 20.00 3.87 4.71
CA GLU A 49 21.20 3.14 4.33
C GLU A 49 21.69 3.54 2.93
N THR A 50 20.76 3.75 2.00
CA THR A 50 21.05 4.21 0.63
C THR A 50 21.28 5.72 0.54
N LYS A 51 21.10 6.46 1.64
CA LYS A 51 21.13 7.93 1.69
C LYS A 51 20.20 8.59 0.65
N ASP A 52 19.06 7.97 0.39
CA ASP A 52 18.05 8.44 -0.56
C ASP A 52 16.67 8.55 0.12
N ASP A 53 16.43 9.72 0.73
CA ASP A 53 15.16 10.03 1.41
C ASP A 53 13.94 10.00 0.48
N SER A 54 14.15 10.06 -0.84
CA SER A 54 13.06 9.99 -1.81
C SER A 54 12.36 8.62 -1.78
N ILE A 55 13.06 7.56 -1.37
CA ILE A 55 12.47 6.22 -1.20
C ILE A 55 11.33 6.28 -0.18
N PHE A 56 11.63 6.74 1.03
CA PHE A 56 10.66 6.81 2.11
C PHE A 56 9.59 7.87 1.84
N ARG A 57 9.97 9.05 1.33
CA ARG A 57 9.03 10.12 0.99
C ARG A 57 8.00 9.68 -0.05
N ASN A 58 8.43 9.01 -1.13
CA ASN A 58 7.51 8.50 -2.15
C ASN A 58 6.59 7.40 -1.58
N TYR A 59 7.10 6.55 -0.68
CA TYR A 59 6.29 5.53 -0.03
C TYR A 59 5.22 6.14 0.91
N VAL A 60 5.58 7.16 1.68
CA VAL A 60 4.64 7.94 2.51
C VAL A 60 3.58 8.61 1.63
N LEU A 61 3.96 9.20 0.49
CA LEU A 61 3.00 9.80 -0.44
C LEU A 61 1.99 8.78 -0.97
N TYR A 62 2.45 7.57 -1.32
CA TYR A 62 1.55 6.47 -1.68
C TYR A 62 0.55 6.16 -0.56
N PHE A 63 1.03 6.04 0.68
CA PHE A 63 0.18 5.76 1.83
C PHE A 63 -0.84 6.88 2.09
N VAL A 64 -0.41 8.14 2.06
CA VAL A 64 -1.31 9.29 2.21
C VAL A 64 -2.37 9.33 1.10
N CYS A 65 -2.00 9.09 -0.16
CA CYS A 65 -2.95 8.95 -1.26
C CYS A 65 -3.96 7.82 -1.01
N SER A 66 -3.52 6.69 -0.47
CA SER A 66 -4.42 5.57 -0.13
C SER A 66 -5.42 5.94 0.95
N ILE A 67 -5.01 6.68 1.99
CA ILE A 67 -5.91 7.19 3.02
C ILE A 67 -6.91 8.18 2.42
N ILE A 68 -6.44 9.13 1.60
CA ILE A 68 -7.31 10.11 0.93
C ILE A 68 -8.34 9.41 0.06
N ALA A 69 -7.95 8.35 -0.67
CA ALA A 69 -8.88 7.55 -1.49
C ALA A 69 -9.99 6.92 -0.63
N ILE A 70 -9.62 6.32 0.51
CA ILE A 70 -10.57 5.71 1.44
C ILE A 70 -11.50 6.77 2.04
N VAL A 71 -10.95 7.87 2.56
CA VAL A 71 -11.73 8.96 3.16
C VAL A 71 -12.68 9.59 2.14
N ALA A 72 -12.22 9.83 0.91
CA ALA A 72 -13.05 10.36 -0.17
C ALA A 72 -14.20 9.40 -0.51
N ALA A 73 -13.93 8.09 -0.59
CA ALA A 73 -14.97 7.10 -0.84
C ALA A 73 -16.04 7.10 0.27
N PHE A 74 -15.62 7.08 1.53
CA PHE A 74 -16.55 7.14 2.67
C PHE A 74 -17.32 8.45 2.71
N ALA A 75 -16.69 9.60 2.42
CA ALA A 75 -17.36 10.89 2.38
C ALA A 75 -18.44 10.93 1.30
N ILE A 76 -18.16 10.42 0.10
CA ILE A 76 -19.14 10.35 -1.00
C ILE A 76 -20.31 9.45 -0.60
N ILE A 77 -20.04 8.25 -0.07
CA ILE A 77 -21.07 7.32 0.39
C ILE A 77 -21.93 7.96 1.49
N PHE A 78 -21.29 8.61 2.47
CA PHE A 78 -21.98 9.29 3.56
C PHE A 78 -22.90 10.40 3.04
N ILE A 79 -22.46 11.22 2.09
CA ILE A 79 -23.30 12.24 1.45
C ILE A 79 -24.48 11.60 0.70
N THR A 80 -24.25 10.49 -0.02
CA THR A 80 -25.30 9.84 -0.83
C THR A 80 -26.39 9.14 -0.02
N ILE A 81 -26.10 8.70 1.20
CA ILE A 81 -27.09 8.16 2.14
C ILE A 81 -27.89 9.29 2.81
N GLY A 82 -27.60 10.56 2.49
CA GLY A 82 -28.14 11.71 3.19
C GLY A 82 -27.54 11.81 4.59
N GLY A 83 -26.22 11.74 4.71
CA GLY A 83 -25.50 11.71 5.99
C GLY A 83 -25.91 12.79 7.01
N PHE A 84 -26.44 13.92 6.54
CA PHE A 84 -27.06 14.95 7.39
C PHE A 84 -28.42 14.50 7.96
N SER A 85 -29.25 13.86 7.15
CA SER A 85 -30.50 13.19 7.57
C SER A 85 -30.22 11.97 8.45
N PHE A 86 -29.15 11.20 8.20
CA PHE A 86 -28.73 10.09 9.07
C PHE A 86 -28.20 10.58 10.44
N LEU A 87 -27.43 11.67 10.47
CA LEU A 87 -26.96 12.29 11.73
C LEU A 87 -28.13 12.91 12.53
N ALA A 88 -29.09 13.52 11.84
CA ALA A 88 -30.34 13.98 12.43
C ALA A 88 -31.22 12.82 12.93
N PHE A 89 -31.27 11.71 12.18
CA PHE A 89 -31.91 10.46 12.58
C PHE A 89 -31.30 9.84 13.84
N LEU A 90 -29.97 9.83 14.00
CA LEU A 90 -29.34 9.39 15.25
C LEU A 90 -29.70 10.26 16.47
N HIS A 91 -30.19 11.49 16.24
CA HIS A 91 -30.68 12.40 17.28
C HIS A 91 -32.22 12.40 17.43
N SER A 92 -32.97 11.75 16.54
CA SER A 92 -34.43 11.72 16.58
C SER A 92 -34.95 10.29 16.74
N GLU A 93 -35.84 10.04 17.71
CA GLU A 93 -36.46 8.73 17.97
C GLU A 93 -37.41 8.21 16.87
N GLU A 94 -37.50 8.86 15.72
CA GLU A 94 -38.39 8.41 14.64
C GLU A 94 -37.68 7.42 13.71
N MET A 95 -38.05 6.14 13.84
CA MET A 95 -37.73 5.11 12.87
C MET A 95 -38.29 5.47 11.48
N GLY A 96 -37.40 5.93 10.59
CA GLY A 96 -37.74 6.27 9.22
C GLY A 96 -38.31 5.07 8.44
N GLU A 97 -39.28 5.35 7.59
CA GLU A 97 -39.97 4.39 6.73
C GLU A 97 -39.03 3.53 5.87
N PRO A 98 -39.44 2.30 5.48
CA PRO A 98 -38.66 1.44 4.60
C PRO A 98 -38.32 2.18 3.31
N GLY A 99 -37.02 2.24 2.98
CA GLY A 99 -36.49 3.08 1.90
C GLY A 99 -37.20 2.89 0.56
N ASN A 100 -37.61 4.00 -0.04
CA ASN A 100 -38.16 4.05 -1.40
C ASN A 100 -37.14 3.51 -2.42
N PHE A 101 -37.62 2.98 -3.54
CA PHE A 101 -36.77 2.48 -4.64
C PHE A 101 -35.74 3.53 -5.11
N ASP A 102 -36.12 4.81 -5.09
CA ASP A 102 -35.23 5.94 -5.42
C ASP A 102 -34.02 6.06 -4.49
N SER A 103 -34.16 5.71 -3.21
CA SER A 103 -33.08 5.71 -2.22
C SER A 103 -32.04 4.63 -2.52
N ILE A 104 -32.49 3.46 -2.98
CA ILE A 104 -31.61 2.35 -3.37
C ILE A 104 -30.85 2.71 -4.65
N VAL A 105 -31.52 3.33 -5.63
CA VAL A 105 -30.87 3.79 -6.88
C VAL A 105 -29.84 4.88 -6.59
N ALA A 106 -30.14 5.84 -5.71
CA ALA A 106 -29.19 6.87 -5.29
C ALA A 106 -27.97 6.31 -4.56
N LEU A 107 -28.17 5.33 -3.66
CA LEU A 107 -27.09 4.62 -2.96
C LEU A 107 -26.17 3.91 -3.95
N LEU A 108 -26.74 3.16 -4.89
CA LEU A 108 -25.97 2.43 -5.90
C LEU A 108 -25.18 3.41 -6.79
N GLY A 109 -25.81 4.49 -7.25
CA GLY A 109 -25.13 5.54 -8.02
C GLY A 109 -23.98 6.19 -7.25
N GLY A 110 -24.20 6.53 -5.99
CA GLY A 110 -23.19 7.07 -5.09
C GLY A 110 -22.02 6.12 -4.87
N PHE A 111 -22.30 4.84 -4.69
CA PHE A 111 -21.28 3.79 -4.55
C PHE A 111 -20.39 3.67 -5.79
N PHE A 112 -20.97 3.69 -7.00
CA PHE A 112 -20.17 3.64 -8.24
C PHE A 112 -19.29 4.90 -8.41
N ILE A 113 -19.82 6.09 -8.08
CA ILE A 113 -19.03 7.33 -8.11
C ILE A 113 -17.87 7.26 -7.11
N ALA A 114 -18.14 6.84 -5.88
CA ALA A 114 -17.13 6.65 -4.85
C ALA A 114 -16.03 5.68 -5.30
N LEU A 115 -16.42 4.56 -5.93
CA LEU A 115 -15.50 3.55 -6.44
C LEU A 115 -14.60 4.12 -7.55
N ILE A 116 -15.16 4.87 -8.50
CA ILE A 116 -14.38 5.49 -9.59
C ILE A 116 -13.39 6.53 -9.03
N VAL A 117 -13.84 7.40 -8.11
CA VAL A 117 -12.97 8.42 -7.50
C VAL A 117 -11.84 7.77 -6.71
N ALA A 118 -12.15 6.78 -5.87
CA ALA A 118 -11.15 6.04 -5.12
C ALA A 118 -10.16 5.32 -6.03
N TRP A 119 -10.64 4.71 -7.12
CA TRP A 119 -9.80 4.02 -8.09
C TRP A 119 -8.82 4.96 -8.80
N ILE A 120 -9.26 6.14 -9.23
CA ILE A 120 -8.39 7.16 -9.81
C ILE A 120 -7.30 7.59 -8.81
N LEU A 121 -7.68 7.87 -7.56
CA LEU A 121 -6.73 8.23 -6.50
C LEU A 121 -5.73 7.09 -6.19
N LEU A 122 -6.16 5.83 -6.24
CA LEU A 122 -5.28 4.67 -6.10
C LEU A 122 -4.27 4.56 -7.25
N ILE A 123 -4.68 4.85 -8.50
CA ILE A 123 -3.74 4.91 -9.64
C ILE A 123 -2.69 5.98 -9.39
N PHE A 124 -3.09 7.19 -8.98
CA PHE A 124 -2.14 8.25 -8.63
C PHE A 124 -1.21 7.85 -7.48
N GLY A 125 -1.74 7.21 -6.44
CA GLY A 125 -0.95 6.70 -5.32
C GLY A 125 0.09 5.68 -5.78
N THR A 126 -0.30 4.70 -6.59
CA THR A 126 0.61 3.62 -7.03
C THR A 126 1.74 4.12 -7.93
N MET A 127 1.61 5.28 -8.57
CA MET A 127 2.75 5.93 -9.24
C MET A 127 3.87 6.27 -8.24
N TYR A 128 3.54 6.77 -7.06
CA TYR A 128 4.53 7.07 -6.02
C TYR A 128 5.15 5.80 -5.44
N LEU A 129 4.36 4.73 -5.26
CA LEU A 129 4.87 3.43 -4.85
C LEU A 129 5.90 2.90 -5.87
N ARG A 130 5.55 2.94 -7.16
CA ARG A 130 6.45 2.55 -8.25
C ARG A 130 7.73 3.38 -8.23
N LYS A 131 7.63 4.70 -7.97
CA LYS A 131 8.79 5.58 -7.85
C LYS A 131 9.69 5.17 -6.67
N SER A 132 9.10 4.93 -5.50
CA SER A 132 9.84 4.42 -4.33
C SER A 132 10.60 3.13 -4.66
N TYR A 133 9.94 2.15 -5.25
CA TYR A 133 10.54 0.83 -5.52
C TYR A 133 11.60 0.88 -6.62
N ASN A 134 11.45 1.77 -7.61
CA ASN A 134 12.48 1.99 -8.61
C ASN A 134 13.77 2.57 -7.99
N HIS A 135 13.64 3.48 -7.02
CA HIS A 135 14.79 4.01 -6.30
C HIS A 135 15.45 2.95 -5.41
N ILE A 136 14.66 2.11 -4.73
CA ILE A 136 15.19 0.94 -4.00
C ILE A 136 15.99 0.05 -4.94
N ALA A 137 15.41 -0.36 -6.07
CA ALA A 137 16.09 -1.22 -7.04
C ALA A 137 17.42 -0.65 -7.54
N LYS A 138 17.44 0.67 -7.82
CA LYS A 138 18.64 1.36 -8.29
C LYS A 138 19.75 1.36 -7.24
N ASN A 139 19.42 1.60 -5.97
CA ASN A 139 20.41 1.75 -4.91
C ASN A 139 20.85 0.41 -4.30
N THR A 140 19.98 -0.61 -4.28
CA THR A 140 20.29 -1.95 -3.74
C THR A 140 20.76 -2.95 -4.80
N LYS A 141 20.67 -2.59 -6.09
CA LYS A 141 20.90 -3.47 -7.25
C LYS A 141 19.94 -4.67 -7.33
N VAL A 142 18.78 -4.59 -6.66
CA VAL A 142 17.75 -5.64 -6.68
C VAL A 142 16.60 -5.22 -7.62
N ASP A 143 16.69 -5.64 -8.87
CA ASP A 143 15.70 -5.31 -9.92
C ASP A 143 14.27 -5.79 -9.61
N LEU A 144 14.11 -6.76 -8.71
CA LEU A 144 12.81 -7.30 -8.33
C LEU A 144 11.89 -6.24 -7.71
N PHE A 145 12.44 -5.21 -7.05
CA PHE A 145 11.65 -4.07 -6.58
C PHE A 145 11.05 -3.27 -7.73
N ARG A 146 11.81 -3.01 -8.81
CA ARG A 146 11.33 -2.31 -10.01
C ARG A 146 10.20 -3.08 -10.69
N THR A 147 10.35 -4.41 -10.78
CA THR A 147 9.28 -5.28 -11.30
C THR A 147 8.05 -5.21 -10.40
N THR A 148 8.22 -5.39 -9.09
CA THR A 148 7.15 -5.31 -8.09
C THR A 148 6.34 -4.01 -8.20
N GLY A 149 7.03 -2.85 -8.21
CA GLY A 149 6.37 -1.55 -8.32
C GLY A 149 5.62 -1.37 -9.64
N THR A 150 6.12 -1.95 -10.72
CA THR A 150 5.44 -1.92 -12.04
C THR A 150 4.22 -2.82 -12.06
N VAL A 151 4.29 -4.03 -11.49
CA VAL A 151 3.15 -4.95 -11.38
C VAL A 151 2.06 -4.36 -10.48
N TYR A 152 2.42 -3.69 -9.39
CA TYR A 152 1.45 -2.93 -8.57
C TYR A 152 0.71 -1.87 -9.37
N PHE A 153 1.44 -1.09 -10.17
CA PHE A 153 0.85 -0.04 -10.99
C PHE A 153 -0.10 -0.60 -12.06
N ILE A 154 0.30 -1.66 -12.76
CA ILE A 154 -0.54 -2.35 -13.75
C ILE A 154 -1.77 -2.96 -13.07
N GLY A 155 -1.60 -3.59 -11.90
CA GLY A 155 -2.68 -4.17 -11.11
C GLY A 155 -3.70 -3.12 -10.67
N ALA A 156 -3.25 -1.94 -10.25
CA ALA A 156 -4.15 -0.84 -9.89
C ALA A 156 -4.95 -0.32 -11.09
N ILE A 157 -4.32 -0.16 -12.26
CA ILE A 157 -5.03 0.25 -13.49
C ILE A 157 -6.04 -0.81 -13.92
N THR A 158 -5.71 -2.09 -13.84
CA THR A 158 -6.58 -3.18 -14.30
C THR A 158 -7.61 -3.64 -13.27
N LEU A 159 -7.65 -3.00 -12.09
CA LEU A 159 -8.54 -3.36 -10.97
C LEU A 159 -10.02 -3.34 -11.36
N ILE A 160 -10.40 -2.42 -12.26
CA ILE A 160 -11.78 -2.24 -12.70
C ILE A 160 -12.38 -3.47 -13.39
N ILE A 161 -11.55 -4.33 -13.99
CA ILE A 161 -11.98 -5.55 -14.71
C ILE A 161 -11.87 -6.80 -13.81
N LEU A 162 -11.71 -6.64 -12.49
CA LEU A 162 -11.42 -7.69 -11.49
C LEU A 162 -10.08 -8.43 -11.68
N ILE A 163 -9.57 -8.51 -12.90
CA ILE A 163 -8.26 -9.08 -13.26
C ILE A 163 -7.13 -8.38 -12.48
N GLY A 164 -7.26 -7.08 -12.23
CA GLY A 164 -6.27 -6.34 -11.44
C GLY A 164 -6.10 -6.87 -10.01
N GLY A 165 -7.13 -7.48 -9.41
CA GLY A 165 -7.00 -8.13 -8.10
C GLY A 165 -5.98 -9.28 -8.11
N LEU A 166 -6.00 -10.11 -9.15
CA LEU A 166 -5.03 -11.19 -9.32
C LEU A 166 -3.62 -10.65 -9.57
N ILE A 167 -3.50 -9.58 -10.37
CA ILE A 167 -2.20 -8.93 -10.64
C ILE A 167 -1.63 -8.30 -9.36
N LEU A 168 -2.46 -7.69 -8.52
CA LEU A 168 -2.03 -7.16 -7.22
C LEU A 168 -1.59 -8.28 -6.26
N LEU A 169 -2.23 -9.45 -6.31
CA LEU A 169 -1.78 -10.62 -5.54
C LEU A 169 -0.39 -11.08 -6.00
N ILE A 170 -0.14 -11.12 -7.31
CA ILE A 170 1.20 -11.39 -7.85
C ILE A 170 2.20 -10.32 -7.38
N ALA A 171 1.81 -9.05 -7.40
CA ALA A 171 2.65 -7.96 -6.91
C ALA A 171 3.03 -8.13 -5.43
N LYS A 172 2.10 -8.58 -4.59
CA LYS A 172 2.35 -8.89 -3.17
C LYS A 172 3.36 -10.02 -2.99
N ILE A 173 3.28 -11.06 -3.82
CA ILE A 173 4.26 -12.16 -3.76
C ILE A 173 5.65 -11.65 -4.20
N LEU A 174 5.72 -10.89 -5.30
CA LEU A 174 6.97 -10.30 -5.77
C LEU A 174 7.59 -9.35 -4.74
N GLU A 175 6.78 -8.60 -4.01
CA GLU A 175 7.21 -7.73 -2.90
C GLU A 175 7.92 -8.53 -1.80
N ILE A 176 7.33 -9.65 -1.35
CA ILE A 176 7.94 -10.52 -0.35
C ILE A 176 9.30 -11.02 -0.83
N VAL A 177 9.36 -11.53 -2.06
CA VAL A 177 10.61 -12.05 -2.64
C VAL A 177 11.63 -10.91 -2.79
N ALA A 178 11.22 -9.71 -3.17
CA ALA A 178 12.09 -8.55 -3.32
C ALA A 178 12.77 -8.15 -2.01
N PHE A 179 12.03 -8.10 -0.90
CA PHE A 179 12.61 -7.84 0.42
C PHE A 179 13.60 -8.93 0.84
N PHE A 180 13.29 -10.21 0.59
CA PHE A 180 14.23 -11.29 0.89
C PHE A 180 15.46 -11.34 -0.02
N SER A 181 15.38 -10.74 -1.22
CA SER A 181 16.53 -10.57 -2.12
C SER A 181 17.44 -9.40 -1.75
N LEU A 182 17.11 -8.59 -0.74
CA LEU A 182 18.01 -7.52 -0.30
C LEU A 182 19.35 -8.08 0.21
N PRO A 183 20.48 -7.43 -0.14
CA PRO A 183 21.78 -7.77 0.43
C PRO A 183 21.87 -7.32 1.90
N GLU A 184 22.85 -7.83 2.64
CA GLU A 184 23.03 -7.47 4.06
C GLU A 184 23.64 -6.09 4.26
N ASN A 185 24.46 -5.64 3.29
CA ASN A 185 25.08 -4.32 3.21
C ASN A 185 24.96 -3.78 1.77
N ILE A 186 25.15 -2.47 1.59
CA ILE A 186 25.08 -1.85 0.26
C ILE A 186 26.27 -2.34 -0.58
N PRO A 187 26.07 -2.69 -1.87
CA PRO A 187 27.15 -3.25 -2.72
C PRO A 187 28.43 -2.42 -2.78
N SER A 188 28.36 -1.09 -2.58
CA SER A 188 29.54 -0.19 -2.57
C SER A 188 30.50 -0.44 -1.42
N GLU A 189 30.05 -1.02 -0.30
CA GLU A 189 30.90 -1.31 0.86
C GLU A 189 31.60 -2.67 0.72
N MET A 190 30.97 -3.59 -0.03
CA MET A 190 31.50 -4.91 -0.35
C MET A 190 32.74 -4.86 -1.27
N GLU A 191 32.82 -3.82 -2.10
CA GLU A 191 33.92 -3.59 -3.05
C GLU A 191 35.15 -2.92 -2.40
N ALA A 192 35.00 -2.27 -1.24
CA ALA A 192 36.09 -1.63 -0.51
C ALA A 192 36.81 -2.55 0.50
N ALA A 193 36.17 -3.65 0.92
CA ALA A 193 36.69 -4.56 1.93
C ALA A 193 37.87 -5.48 1.53
N PRO A 194 38.14 -5.83 0.24
CA PRO A 194 39.18 -6.83 -0.05
C PRO A 194 40.64 -6.35 0.01
N SER A 195 40.93 -5.03 0.01
CA SER A 195 42.31 -4.53 -0.18
C SER A 195 43.04 -4.05 1.09
N GLU A 196 42.35 -3.85 2.22
CA GLU A 196 42.99 -3.33 3.45
C GLU A 196 43.54 -4.43 4.38
N ILE A 197 43.33 -5.72 4.08
CA ILE A 197 43.79 -6.82 4.94
C ILE A 197 45.16 -7.39 4.47
N LEU A 198 45.77 -6.81 3.42
CA LEU A 198 47.02 -7.29 2.82
C LEU A 198 48.14 -6.23 2.70
N SER A 199 48.04 -5.09 3.37
CA SER A 199 49.12 -4.08 3.47
C SER A 199 49.62 -3.95 4.90
#